data_AF-A0A0B3S442-F1
#
_entry.id   AF-A0A0B3S442-F1
#
_cell.length_a   1.000
_cell.length_b   1.000
_cell.length_c   1.000
_cell.angle_alpha   90.00
_cell.angle_beta   90.00
_cell.angle_gamma   90.00
#
_symmetry.space_group_name_H-M   'P 1'
#
loop_
_entity.id
_entity.type
_entity.pdbx_description
1 polymer ?
#
loop_
_entity_poly.entity_id
_entity_poly.type
_entity_poly.pdbx_seq_one_letter_code
_entity_poly.pdbx_strand_id
1 'polypeptide(L)'
;MGILAKKKLQGIALSGMVALAAAPVTAEDIRPGCYTRFYSDAHLRDQPAQVVRAVRLWVGPWMTEVAREARIEVVPANQGHARGAPWVGARLQQFLICGTESGAPLCQVECDGGRMEVTKQDAQGMVFRTRYMVVGNTGECGGVMDMAEVPGQWVRYRLYRADAPDCSGM
;
A
#
# COMPACT_ATOMS: atom_id res chain seq x y z
N MET A 1 80.59 2.00 21.84
CA MET A 1 79.55 2.47 22.78
C MET A 1 79.01 3.77 22.21
N GLY A 2 77.90 3.86 21.47
CA GLY A 2 76.61 3.19 21.61
C GLY A 2 75.69 4.09 22.45
N ILE A 3 74.73 4.79 21.82
CA ILE A 3 73.33 4.97 22.28
C ILE A 3 72.54 5.80 21.25
N LEU A 4 71.37 5.25 20.93
CA LEU A 4 70.36 5.61 19.94
C LEU A 4 69.61 6.91 20.22
N ALA A 5 69.17 7.51 19.10
CA ALA A 5 68.11 8.51 19.00
C ALA A 5 66.73 8.02 19.50
N LYS A 6 65.90 8.94 20.02
CA LYS A 6 64.42 8.86 19.92
C LYS A 6 63.80 10.27 19.82
N LYS A 7 63.55 10.74 18.59
CA LYS A 7 62.60 11.82 18.32
C LYS A 7 61.18 11.27 18.57
N LYS A 8 60.45 11.86 19.53
CA LYS A 8 59.01 11.59 19.70
C LYS A 8 58.25 12.33 18.59
N LEU A 9 57.70 11.57 17.65
CA LEU A 9 56.72 12.06 16.68
C LEU A 9 55.37 12.15 17.39
N GLN A 10 54.86 13.36 17.62
CA GLN A 10 53.50 13.58 18.10
C GLN A 10 52.55 13.41 16.91
N GLY A 11 51.81 12.29 16.89
CA GLY A 11 50.77 12.02 15.90
C GLY A 11 49.54 12.87 16.19
N ILE A 12 49.24 13.82 15.30
CA ILE A 12 47.97 14.55 15.27
C ILE A 12 46.93 13.59 14.68
N ALA A 13 46.02 13.09 15.52
CA ALA A 13 44.90 12.28 15.08
C ALA A 13 43.85 13.19 14.40
N LEU A 14 43.80 13.14 13.07
CA LEU A 14 42.75 13.78 12.27
C LEU A 14 41.46 12.94 12.38
N SER A 15 40.52 13.37 13.23
CA SER A 15 39.17 12.80 13.28
C SER A 15 38.38 13.23 12.04
N GLY A 16 38.31 12.36 11.02
CA GLY A 16 37.48 12.57 9.85
C GLY A 16 36.00 12.32 10.16
N MET A 17 35.18 13.36 10.12
CA MET A 17 33.72 13.24 10.05
C MET A 17 33.31 12.73 8.67
N VAL A 18 32.80 11.50 8.60
CA VAL A 18 32.15 10.96 7.41
C VAL A 18 30.75 11.55 7.34
N ALA A 19 30.53 12.51 6.45
CA ALA A 19 29.20 13.01 6.11
C ALA A 19 28.48 11.94 5.28
N LEU A 20 27.51 11.25 5.89
CA LEU A 20 26.56 10.40 5.17
C LEU A 20 25.66 11.29 4.32
N ALA A 21 25.98 11.43 3.03
CA ALA A 21 25.09 12.06 2.07
C ALA A 21 23.81 11.21 1.98
N ALA A 22 22.70 11.73 2.50
CA ALA A 22 21.39 11.12 2.33
C ALA A 22 21.02 11.23 0.84
N ALA A 23 21.05 10.10 0.12
CA ALA A 23 20.56 10.05 -1.24
C ALA A 23 19.06 10.42 -1.28
N PRO A 24 18.59 11.18 -2.28
CA PRO A 24 17.17 11.45 -2.44
C PRO A 24 16.43 10.12 -2.62
N VAL A 25 15.49 9.84 -1.71
CA VAL A 25 14.56 8.73 -1.87
C VAL A 25 13.53 9.17 -2.89
N THR A 26 13.76 8.85 -4.17
CA THR A 26 12.71 8.98 -5.18
C THR A 26 11.56 8.05 -4.80
N ALA A 27 10.34 8.58 -4.79
CA ALA A 27 9.14 7.80 -4.58
C ALA A 27 9.09 6.67 -5.62
N GLU A 28 9.06 5.42 -5.17
CA GLU A 28 8.99 4.29 -6.07
C GLU A 28 7.57 4.17 -6.63
N ASP A 29 7.44 4.13 -7.96
CA ASP A 29 6.16 3.88 -8.63
C ASP A 29 5.52 2.57 -8.17
N ILE A 30 4.20 2.50 -8.21
CA ILE A 30 3.48 1.28 -7.82
C ILE A 30 3.81 0.16 -8.81
N ARG A 31 4.41 -0.93 -8.31
CA ARG A 31 4.82 -2.06 -9.13
C ARG A 31 3.61 -2.77 -9.75
N PRO A 32 3.59 -3.03 -11.08
CA PRO A 32 2.51 -3.78 -11.71
C PRO A 32 2.46 -5.23 -11.22
N GLY A 33 1.27 -5.83 -11.25
CA GLY A 33 1.08 -7.23 -10.87
C GLY A 33 -0.21 -7.47 -10.09
N CYS A 34 -0.37 -8.73 -9.67
CA CYS A 34 -1.46 -9.16 -8.81
C CYS A 34 -1.03 -9.15 -7.35
N TYR A 35 -1.92 -8.67 -6.48
CA TYR A 35 -1.74 -8.65 -5.03
C TYR A 35 -3.00 -9.13 -4.34
N THR A 36 -2.89 -10.00 -3.34
CA THR A 36 -4.05 -10.55 -2.65
C THR A 36 -3.86 -10.59 -1.14
N ARG A 37 -4.99 -10.61 -0.42
CA ARG A 37 -5.06 -10.89 1.00
C ARG A 37 -6.38 -11.56 1.32
N PHE A 38 -6.33 -12.66 2.05
CA PHE A 38 -7.49 -13.36 2.59
C PHE A 38 -7.34 -13.45 4.11
N TYR A 39 -8.37 -13.05 4.84
CA TYR A 39 -8.37 -13.14 6.30
C TYR A 39 -9.17 -14.36 6.74
N SER A 40 -8.59 -15.14 7.64
CA SER A 40 -9.27 -16.29 8.23
C SER A 40 -10.39 -15.83 9.17
N ASP A 41 -11.35 -16.70 9.43
CA ASP A 41 -12.40 -16.40 10.40
C ASP A 41 -11.85 -16.19 11.81
N ALA A 42 -10.72 -16.81 12.15
CA ALA A 42 -10.02 -16.55 13.41
C ALA A 42 -9.53 -15.10 13.49
N HIS A 43 -8.83 -14.62 12.43
CA HIS A 43 -8.40 -13.23 12.35
C HIS A 43 -9.57 -12.27 12.43
N LEU A 44 -10.66 -12.54 11.71
CA LEU A 44 -11.83 -11.67 11.69
C LEU A 44 -12.53 -11.59 13.06
N ARG A 45 -12.56 -12.68 13.83
CA ARG A 45 -13.08 -12.66 15.21
C ARG A 45 -12.24 -11.77 16.13
N ASP A 46 -10.92 -11.77 15.94
CA ASP A 46 -10.00 -10.97 16.76
C ASP A 46 -9.93 -9.49 16.34
N GLN A 47 -10.48 -9.15 15.17
CA GLN A 47 -10.48 -7.79 14.60
C GLN A 47 -11.90 -7.29 14.31
N PRO A 48 -12.78 -7.10 15.32
CA PRO A 48 -14.21 -6.87 15.12
C PRO A 48 -14.58 -5.62 14.30
N ALA A 49 -13.67 -4.64 14.18
CA ALA A 49 -13.85 -3.45 13.34
C ALA A 49 -13.57 -3.71 11.86
N GLN A 50 -12.82 -4.77 11.51
CA GLN A 50 -12.36 -5.03 10.16
C GLN A 50 -13.51 -5.37 9.20
N VAL A 51 -13.78 -4.48 8.25
CA VAL A 51 -14.88 -4.64 7.27
C VAL A 51 -14.53 -5.49 6.04
N VAL A 52 -13.27 -5.91 5.91
CA VAL A 52 -12.75 -6.61 4.73
C VAL A 52 -12.38 -8.05 5.07
N ARG A 53 -12.95 -9.01 4.34
CA ARG A 53 -12.58 -10.44 4.41
C ARG A 53 -11.50 -10.80 3.40
N ALA A 54 -11.58 -10.25 2.19
CA ALA A 54 -10.59 -10.48 1.15
C ALA A 54 -10.37 -9.24 0.29
N VAL A 55 -9.15 -9.09 -0.22
CA VAL A 55 -8.76 -8.08 -1.21
C VAL A 55 -8.01 -8.76 -2.32
N ARG A 56 -8.34 -8.44 -3.56
CA ARG A 56 -7.51 -8.65 -4.74
C ARG A 56 -7.27 -7.29 -5.38
N LEU A 57 -6.03 -7.00 -5.74
CA LEU A 57 -5.63 -5.78 -6.40
C LEU A 57 -4.79 -6.16 -7.62
N TRP A 58 -5.24 -5.73 -8.78
CA TRP A 58 -4.47 -5.80 -10.01
C TRP A 58 -3.98 -4.40 -10.35
N VAL A 59 -2.66 -4.27 -10.54
CA VAL A 59 -2.02 -3.04 -11.04
C VAL A 59 -1.55 -3.31 -12.47
N GLY A 60 -2.14 -2.58 -13.40
CA GLY A 60 -2.02 -2.81 -14.83
C GLY A 60 -0.93 -2.01 -15.53
N PRO A 61 -0.98 -1.94 -16.87
CA PRO A 61 -0.07 -1.12 -17.66
C PRO A 61 -0.23 0.38 -17.38
N TRP A 62 0.72 1.16 -17.88
CA TRP A 62 0.60 2.60 -17.95
C TRP A 62 -0.51 2.99 -18.93
N MET A 63 -1.43 3.84 -18.48
CA MET A 63 -2.48 4.46 -19.29
C MET A 63 -2.06 5.86 -19.77
N THR A 64 -1.15 6.51 -19.03
CA THR A 64 -0.48 7.77 -19.42
C THR A 64 1.00 7.70 -19.03
N GLU A 65 1.78 8.75 -19.31
CA GLU A 65 3.18 8.87 -18.87
C GLU A 65 3.36 8.85 -17.34
N VAL A 66 2.30 9.17 -16.59
CA VAL A 66 2.36 9.36 -15.13
C VAL A 66 1.34 8.52 -14.36
N ALA A 67 0.49 7.75 -15.05
CA ALA A 67 -0.56 6.96 -14.41
C ALA A 67 -0.74 5.56 -15.00
N ARG A 68 -0.96 4.58 -14.13
CA ARG A 68 -1.38 3.20 -14.42
C ARG A 68 -2.85 3.03 -14.12
N GLU A 69 -3.48 2.12 -14.86
CA GLU A 69 -4.77 1.59 -14.44
C GLU A 69 -4.59 0.55 -13.31
N ALA A 70 -5.58 0.44 -12.44
CA ALA A 70 -5.69 -0.66 -11.50
C ALA A 70 -7.16 -1.01 -11.24
N ARG A 71 -7.38 -2.23 -10.75
CA ARG A 71 -8.68 -2.71 -10.30
C ARG A 71 -8.53 -3.34 -8.94
N ILE A 72 -9.40 -2.98 -8.01
CA ILE A 72 -9.49 -3.60 -6.69
C ILE A 72 -10.83 -4.34 -6.59
N GLU A 73 -10.77 -5.56 -6.08
CA GLU A 73 -11.94 -6.36 -5.70
C GLU A 73 -11.86 -6.64 -4.21
N VAL A 74 -12.96 -6.37 -3.51
CA VAL A 74 -13.07 -6.55 -2.06
C VAL A 74 -14.25 -7.43 -1.76
N VAL A 75 -14.06 -8.39 -0.85
CA VAL A 75 -15.15 -9.14 -0.25
C VAL A 75 -15.39 -8.60 1.16
N PRO A 76 -16.54 -7.97 1.44
CA PRO A 76 -16.85 -7.46 2.77
C PRO A 76 -16.98 -8.58 3.80
N ALA A 77 -16.45 -8.36 5.00
CA ALA A 77 -16.76 -9.15 6.18
C ALA A 77 -18.06 -8.63 6.82
N ASN A 78 -18.85 -9.51 7.45
CA ASN A 78 -20.10 -9.13 8.13
C ASN A 78 -19.85 -8.55 9.54
N GLN A 79 -19.05 -7.49 9.63
CA GLN A 79 -18.66 -6.85 10.88
C GLN A 79 -18.25 -5.39 10.65
N GLY A 80 -17.82 -4.68 11.71
CA GLY A 80 -17.60 -3.24 11.64
C GLY A 80 -18.84 -2.48 11.18
N HIS A 81 -18.63 -1.40 10.40
CA HIS A 81 -19.72 -0.63 9.80
C HIS A 81 -20.42 -1.35 8.63
N ALA A 82 -19.78 -2.37 8.05
CA ALA A 82 -20.33 -3.17 6.97
C ALA A 82 -21.23 -4.31 7.47
N ARG A 83 -21.73 -4.28 8.70
CA ARG A 83 -22.62 -5.33 9.24
C ARG A 83 -24.05 -5.15 8.73
N GLY A 84 -24.71 -6.24 8.30
CA GLY A 84 -26.16 -6.28 8.00
C GLY A 84 -26.64 -5.78 6.63
N ALA A 85 -25.96 -4.83 6.00
CA ALA A 85 -25.36 -5.05 4.69
C ALA A 85 -25.98 -6.00 3.64
N PRO A 86 -26.64 -5.51 2.57
CA PRO A 86 -27.09 -6.38 1.48
C PRO A 86 -25.95 -6.95 0.61
N TRP A 87 -24.81 -6.29 0.57
CA TRP A 87 -23.64 -6.67 -0.25
C TRP A 87 -22.57 -7.48 0.48
N VAL A 88 -22.82 -7.88 1.72
CA VAL A 88 -21.81 -8.61 2.50
C VAL A 88 -21.54 -9.97 1.85
N GLY A 89 -20.25 -10.33 1.74
CA GLY A 89 -19.83 -11.55 1.05
C GLY A 89 -19.85 -11.47 -0.48
N ALA A 90 -20.41 -10.43 -1.08
CA ALA A 90 -20.31 -10.19 -2.52
C ALA A 90 -18.88 -9.75 -2.91
N ARG A 91 -18.56 -9.83 -4.20
CA ARG A 91 -17.33 -9.24 -4.77
C ARG A 91 -17.63 -7.81 -5.21
N LEU A 92 -17.08 -6.85 -4.49
CA LEU A 92 -17.20 -5.42 -4.80
C LEU A 92 -15.98 -4.98 -5.58
N GLN A 93 -16.18 -4.59 -6.84
CA GLN A 93 -15.10 -4.13 -7.72
C GLN A 93 -15.05 -2.61 -7.82
N GLN A 94 -13.85 -2.07 -8.03
CA GLN A 94 -13.61 -0.65 -8.24
C GLN A 94 -12.42 -0.43 -9.18
N PHE A 95 -12.59 0.47 -10.15
CA PHE A 95 -11.50 0.97 -10.99
C PHE A 95 -10.73 2.07 -10.27
N LEU A 96 -9.40 2.08 -10.48
CA LEU A 96 -8.46 2.97 -9.83
C LEU A 96 -7.48 3.56 -10.86
N ILE A 97 -7.09 4.81 -10.64
CA ILE A 97 -5.99 5.47 -11.36
C ILE A 97 -4.82 5.61 -10.39
N CYS A 98 -3.70 4.99 -10.72
CA CYS A 98 -2.51 4.90 -9.87
C CYS A 98 -1.37 5.76 -10.40
N GLY A 99 -0.74 6.56 -9.55
CA GLY A 99 0.40 7.40 -9.92
C GLY A 99 1.16 7.89 -8.70
N THR A 100 1.93 8.96 -8.88
CA THR A 100 2.67 9.61 -7.80
C THR A 100 2.18 11.06 -7.63
N GLU A 101 1.69 11.40 -6.44
CA GLU A 101 1.23 12.74 -6.08
C GLU A 101 2.05 13.26 -4.89
N SER A 102 2.60 14.47 -4.99
CA SER A 102 3.42 15.06 -3.92
C SER A 102 4.55 14.15 -3.41
N GLY A 103 5.11 13.31 -4.29
CA GLY A 103 6.15 12.34 -3.94
C GLY A 103 5.66 11.11 -3.18
N ALA A 104 4.36 10.81 -3.18
CA ALA A 104 3.80 9.60 -2.60
C ALA A 104 3.07 8.76 -3.67
N PRO A 105 3.36 7.44 -3.78
CA PRO A 105 2.63 6.56 -4.67
C PRO A 105 1.21 6.31 -4.13
N LEU A 106 0.19 6.58 -4.94
CA LEU A 106 -1.21 6.41 -4.58
C LEU A 106 -2.05 5.88 -5.74
N CYS A 107 -3.21 5.32 -5.39
CA CYS A 107 -4.28 5.01 -6.33
C CYS A 107 -5.56 5.69 -5.88
N GLN A 108 -6.27 6.34 -6.79
CA GLN A 108 -7.53 7.03 -6.48
C GLN A 108 -8.71 6.43 -7.24
N VAL A 109 -9.86 6.49 -6.60
CA VAL A 109 -11.16 6.27 -7.23
C VAL A 109 -11.60 7.60 -7.85
N GLU A 110 -12.23 7.54 -9.01
CA GLU A 110 -12.82 8.75 -9.64
C GLU A 110 -14.01 9.29 -8.83
N CYS A 111 -14.45 10.51 -9.15
CA CYS A 111 -15.63 11.15 -8.54
C CYS A 111 -15.57 11.23 -7.01
N ASP A 112 -14.42 11.64 -6.49
CA ASP A 112 -14.16 11.79 -5.06
C ASP A 112 -14.39 10.50 -4.24
N GLY A 113 -14.30 9.31 -4.86
CA GLY A 113 -14.44 8.02 -4.19
C GLY A 113 -13.30 7.65 -3.24
N GLY A 114 -12.36 8.56 -3.00
CA GLY A 114 -11.25 8.39 -2.08
C GLY A 114 -10.01 7.77 -2.71
N ARG A 115 -9.04 7.40 -1.86
CA ARG A 115 -7.71 6.96 -2.32
C ARG A 115 -7.05 5.99 -1.36
N MET A 116 -6.12 5.21 -1.89
CA MET A 116 -5.15 4.42 -1.14
C MET A 116 -3.73 4.94 -1.38
N GLU A 117 -2.95 5.07 -0.30
CA GLU A 117 -1.55 5.47 -0.34
C GLU A 117 -0.67 4.25 -0.10
N VAL A 118 0.23 3.93 -1.03
CA VAL A 118 1.20 2.85 -0.87
C VAL A 118 2.33 3.33 0.04
N THR A 119 2.43 2.72 1.22
CA THR A 119 3.39 3.10 2.27
C THR A 119 4.63 2.21 2.29
N LYS A 120 4.53 1.03 1.70
CA LYS A 120 5.64 0.09 1.53
C LYS A 120 5.34 -0.82 0.34
N GLN A 121 6.36 -1.14 -0.45
CA GLN A 121 6.31 -2.22 -1.43
C GLN A 121 7.68 -2.89 -1.54
N ASP A 122 7.68 -4.18 -1.80
CA ASP A 122 8.88 -4.97 -2.05
C ASP A 122 8.53 -6.19 -2.95
N ALA A 123 9.44 -7.14 -3.09
CA ALA A 123 9.19 -8.33 -3.91
C ALA A 123 8.07 -9.23 -3.37
N GLN A 124 7.74 -9.13 -2.07
CA GLN A 124 6.74 -9.97 -1.40
C GLN A 124 5.34 -9.37 -1.44
N GLY A 125 5.20 -8.06 -1.67
CA GLY A 125 3.90 -7.42 -1.76
C GLY A 125 3.93 -5.93 -1.45
N MET A 126 2.80 -5.42 -0.96
CA MET A 126 2.64 -4.01 -0.63
C MET A 126 1.84 -3.82 0.66
N VAL A 127 2.04 -2.66 1.28
CA VAL A 127 1.19 -2.13 2.35
C VAL A 127 0.65 -0.80 1.88
N PHE A 128 -0.67 -0.70 1.83
CA PHE A 128 -1.33 0.57 1.60
C PHE A 128 -2.13 1.00 2.82
N ARG A 129 -2.39 2.30 2.91
CA ARG A 129 -3.32 2.87 3.88
C ARG A 129 -4.40 3.65 3.18
N THR A 130 -5.58 3.69 3.78
CA THR A 130 -6.66 4.58 3.36
C THR A 130 -7.37 5.11 4.59
N ARG A 131 -7.90 6.32 4.50
CA ARG A 131 -8.83 6.91 5.49
C ARG A 131 -10.25 7.05 4.94
N TYR A 132 -10.39 6.79 3.64
CA TYR A 132 -11.61 6.85 2.87
C TYR A 132 -11.30 6.32 1.47
N MET A 133 -11.92 5.21 1.09
CA MET A 133 -11.92 4.71 -0.28
C MET A 133 -13.11 3.77 -0.46
N VAL A 134 -14.04 4.11 -1.33
CA VAL A 134 -15.24 3.32 -1.56
C VAL A 134 -15.02 2.24 -2.62
N VAL A 135 -15.66 1.09 -2.45
CA VAL A 135 -15.64 -0.03 -3.40
C VAL A 135 -17.05 -0.53 -3.72
N GLY A 136 -17.21 -1.12 -4.90
CA GLY A 136 -18.47 -1.71 -5.37
C GLY A 136 -19.22 -0.77 -6.31
N ASN A 137 -18.75 -0.73 -7.56
CA ASN A 137 -19.26 0.11 -8.64
C ASN A 137 -20.81 0.01 -8.78
N THR A 138 -21.50 1.14 -8.59
CA THR A 138 -22.96 1.27 -8.68
C THR A 138 -23.48 1.81 -10.00
N GLY A 139 -22.66 1.92 -11.04
CA GLY A 139 -23.04 2.44 -12.35
C GLY A 139 -22.87 3.96 -12.50
N GLU A 140 -22.87 4.70 -11.40
CA GLU A 140 -22.31 6.06 -11.29
C GLU A 140 -21.00 5.95 -10.50
N CYS A 141 -19.94 6.60 -10.97
CA CYS A 141 -18.59 6.56 -10.41
C CYS A 141 -18.63 6.75 -8.87
N GLY A 142 -18.53 5.65 -8.14
CA GLY A 142 -18.86 5.58 -6.72
C GLY A 142 -18.85 4.14 -6.24
N GLY A 143 -18.91 3.98 -4.92
CA GLY A 143 -18.87 2.68 -4.26
C GLY A 143 -19.83 2.66 -3.08
N VAL A 144 -20.09 1.45 -2.61
CA VAL A 144 -21.14 1.15 -1.62
C VAL A 144 -20.60 0.79 -0.25
N MET A 145 -19.29 0.60 -0.15
CA MET A 145 -18.61 0.31 1.10
C MET A 145 -17.30 1.09 1.18
N ASP A 146 -17.13 1.87 2.25
CA ASP A 146 -15.84 2.46 2.61
C ASP A 146 -14.91 1.38 3.17
N MET A 147 -13.69 1.30 2.65
CA MET A 147 -12.66 0.40 3.17
C MET A 147 -12.08 0.85 4.51
N ALA A 148 -12.24 2.10 4.94
CA ALA A 148 -11.84 2.49 6.29
C ALA A 148 -12.70 1.76 7.35
N GLU A 149 -12.08 1.14 8.35
CA GLU A 149 -12.82 0.41 9.42
C GLU A 149 -13.62 1.36 10.31
N VAL A 150 -13.13 2.59 10.45
CA VAL A 150 -13.81 3.70 11.10
C VAL A 150 -13.74 4.89 10.14
N PRO A 151 -14.88 5.52 9.79
CA PRO A 151 -14.90 6.62 8.83
C PRO A 151 -13.89 7.72 9.16
N GLY A 152 -13.09 8.12 8.17
CA GLY A 152 -12.08 9.17 8.29
C GLY A 152 -10.81 8.77 9.05
N GLN A 153 -10.73 7.57 9.62
CA GLN A 153 -9.52 7.07 10.29
C GLN A 153 -8.67 6.22 9.36
N TRP A 154 -7.35 6.35 9.48
CA TRP A 154 -6.42 5.55 8.70
C TRP A 154 -6.47 4.07 9.09
N VAL A 155 -6.79 3.19 8.14
CA VAL A 155 -6.56 1.75 8.21
C VAL A 155 -5.39 1.36 7.31
N ARG A 156 -4.70 0.27 7.63
CA ARG A 156 -3.63 -0.31 6.81
C ARG A 156 -4.01 -1.71 6.33
N TYR A 157 -3.77 -1.97 5.06
CA TYR A 157 -3.92 -3.28 4.45
C TYR A 157 -2.58 -3.75 3.93
N ARG A 158 -2.19 -4.97 4.31
CA ARG A 158 -1.06 -5.67 3.71
C ARG A 158 -1.58 -6.65 2.67
N LEU A 159 -1.10 -6.50 1.44
CA LEU A 159 -1.33 -7.44 0.34
C LEU A 159 -0.03 -8.17 0.02
N TYR A 160 -0.15 -9.43 -0.36
CA TYR A 160 0.95 -10.25 -0.83
C TYR A 160 0.95 -10.29 -2.33
N ARG A 161 2.13 -10.27 -2.94
CA ARG A 161 2.25 -10.56 -4.38
C ARG A 161 1.71 -11.96 -4.64
N ALA A 162 0.95 -12.08 -5.72
CA ALA A 162 0.27 -13.29 -6.13
C ALA A 162 0.51 -13.54 -7.62
N ASP A 163 0.17 -14.73 -8.09
CA ASP A 163 0.32 -15.07 -9.50
C ASP A 163 -0.78 -14.37 -10.33
N ALA A 164 -0.49 -14.07 -11.60
CA ALA A 164 -1.43 -13.37 -12.46
C ALA A 164 -2.83 -14.02 -12.54
N PRO A 165 -2.98 -15.37 -12.55
CA PRO A 165 -4.29 -16.02 -12.54
C PRO A 165 -5.14 -15.67 -11.31
N ASP A 166 -4.53 -15.33 -10.17
CA ASP A 166 -5.27 -14.95 -8.95
C ASP A 166 -6.00 -13.62 -9.12
N CYS A 167 -5.66 -12.80 -10.12
CA CYS A 167 -6.38 -11.57 -10.49
C CYS A 167 -7.19 -11.71 -11.78
N SER A 168 -7.29 -12.92 -12.35
CA SER A 168 -8.09 -13.15 -13.56
C SER A 168 -9.58 -12.88 -13.32
N GLY A 169 -10.26 -12.31 -14.32
CA GLY A 169 -11.69 -11.99 -14.27
C GLY A 169 -12.05 -10.78 -13.40
N MET A 170 -11.04 -10.03 -12.92
CA MET A 170 -11.21 -8.66 -12.45
C MET A 170 -11.21 -7.70 -13.65
#